data_AF-A0A5C5TF19-F1
#
_entry.id   AF-A0A5C5TF19-F1
#
_cell.length_a   1.000
_cell.length_b   1.000
_cell.length_c   1.000
_cell.angle_alpha   90.00
_cell.angle_beta   90.00
_cell.angle_gamma   90.00
#
_symmetry.space_group_name_H-M   'P 1'
#
loop_
_entity.id
_entity.type
_entity.pdbx_description
1 polymer ?
#
loop_
_entity_poly.entity_id
_entity_poly.type
_entity_poly.pdbx_seq_one_letter_code
_entity_poly.pdbx_strand_id
1 'polypeptide(L)' 'MRDAPKTLGDLSDADLGLALECPGCGRKTGMFRDMLIARHGRHATLQAVAAAAVCKRCRRHGAKLHVVRPRYWRPAA' A
#
# COMPACT_ATOMS: atom_id res chain seq x y z
N MET A 1 -5.74 5.47 22.31
CA MET A 1 -4.68 5.31 21.29
C MET A 1 -5.31 4.59 20.10
N ARG A 2 -5.35 5.18 18.90
CA ARG A 2 -5.79 4.43 17.72
C ARG A 2 -4.66 3.49 17.33
N ASP A 3 -4.89 2.19 17.43
CA ASP A 3 -3.97 1.17 16.91
C ASP A 3 -3.60 1.51 15.45
N ALA A 4 -2.33 1.32 15.10
CA ALA A 4 -1.89 1.47 13.72
C ALA A 4 -2.65 0.45 12.85
N PRO A 5 -3.19 0.87 11.69
CA PRO A 5 -3.98 -0.02 10.83
C PRO A 5 -3.12 -1.20 10.40
N LYS A 6 -3.60 -2.43 10.64
CA LYS A 6 -2.88 -3.68 10.32
C LYS A 6 -3.34 -4.27 9.00
N THR A 7 -4.62 -4.09 8.68
CA THR A 7 -5.27 -4.63 7.49
C THR A 7 -5.85 -3.53 6.60
N LEU A 8 -6.19 -3.89 5.36
CA LEU A 8 -6.91 -2.99 4.46
C LEU A 8 -8.29 -2.58 5.01
N GLY A 9 -8.94 -3.46 5.77
CA GLY A 9 -10.22 -3.17 6.43
C GLY A 9 -10.12 -2.19 7.58
N ASP A 10 -8.95 -2.06 8.22
CA ASP A 10 -8.72 -1.10 9.31
C ASP A 10 -8.57 0.34 8.80
N LEU A 11 -8.39 0.54 7.48
CA LEU A 11 -8.40 1.85 6.85
C LEU A 11 -9.84 2.40 6.88
N SER A 12 -10.18 3.06 8.00
CA SER A 12 -11.55 3.50 8.31
C SER A 12 -12.09 4.60 7.38
N ASP A 13 -11.20 5.38 6.75
CA ASP A 13 -11.55 6.40 5.77
C ASP A 13 -11.54 5.80 4.34
N ALA A 14 -12.60 6.04 3.57
CA ALA A 14 -12.67 5.64 2.16
C ALA A 14 -11.65 6.38 1.28
N ASP A 15 -11.24 7.58 1.69
CA ASP A 15 -10.22 8.38 1.02
C ASP A 15 -8.77 7.95 1.33
N LEU A 16 -8.57 6.93 2.18
CA LEU A 16 -7.25 6.37 2.41
C LEU A 16 -6.90 5.33 1.34
N GLY A 17 -5.60 5.19 1.10
CA GLY A 17 -5.03 4.18 0.23
C GLY A 17 -3.58 3.93 0.62
N LEU A 18 -2.88 3.20 -0.24
CA LEU A 18 -1.48 2.85 -0.02
C LEU A 18 -0.61 3.41 -1.13
N ALA A 19 0.42 4.11 -0.72
CA ALA A 19 1.58 4.42 -1.55
C ALA A 19 2.66 3.39 -1.26
N LEU A 20 3.13 2.78 -2.33
CA LEU A 20 4.11 1.71 -2.32
C LEU A 20 5.33 2.20 -3.06
N GLU A 21 6.50 2.08 -2.44
CA GLU A 21 7.78 2.43 -3.05
C GLU A 21 8.69 1.20 -3.07
N CYS A 22 9.14 0.81 -4.28
CA CYS A 22 10.14 -0.26 -4.46
C CYS A 22 11.53 0.33 -4.18
N PRO A 23 12.23 -0.04 -3.11
CA PRO A 23 13.55 0.52 -2.81
C PRO A 23 14.60 0.13 -3.85
N GLY A 24 14.41 -1.01 -4.55
CA GLY A 24 15.37 -1.48 -5.55
C GLY A 24 15.24 -0.84 -6.93
N CYS A 25 14.04 -0.41 -7.34
CA CYS A 25 13.84 0.18 -8.68
C CYS A 25 13.22 1.59 -8.66
N GLY A 26 13.00 2.17 -7.47
CA GLY A 26 12.42 3.50 -7.28
C GLY A 26 10.95 3.61 -7.71
N ARG A 27 10.33 2.55 -8.23
CA ARG A 27 8.96 2.59 -8.72
C ARG A 27 8.00 2.88 -7.56
N LYS A 28 7.25 3.96 -7.73
CA LYS A 28 6.19 4.40 -6.82
C LYS A 28 4.84 4.00 -7.41
N THR A 29 3.97 3.42 -6.61
CA THR A 29 2.61 3.05 -7.03
C THR A 29 1.63 3.39 -5.91
N GLY A 30 0.62 4.18 -6.25
CA GLY A 30 -0.45 4.56 -5.34
C GLY A 30 -1.71 3.81 -5.72
N MET A 31 -2.34 3.17 -4.74
CA MET A 31 -3.61 2.45 -4.96
C MET A 31 -4.63 2.85 -3.89
N PHE A 32 -5.87 3.03 -4.32
CA PHE A 32 -7.00 3.28 -3.43
C PHE A 32 -7.34 2.04 -2.61
N ARG A 33 -7.84 2.23 -1.38
CA ARG A 33 -8.26 1.14 -0.50
C ARG A 33 -9.22 0.19 -1.19
N ASP A 34 -10.25 0.71 -1.87
CA ASP A 34 -11.29 -0.15 -2.46
C ASP A 34 -10.73 -1.04 -3.58
N MET A 35 -9.79 -0.54 -4.38
CA MET A 35 -9.11 -1.35 -5.40
C MET A 35 -8.22 -2.43 -4.76
N LEU A 36 -7.58 -2.11 -3.63
CA LEU A 36 -6.77 -3.06 -2.87
C LEU A 36 -7.64 -4.13 -2.19
N ILE A 37 -8.79 -3.74 -1.64
CA ILE A 37 -9.77 -4.67 -1.06
C ILE A 37 -10.32 -5.59 -2.14
N ALA A 38 -10.67 -5.06 -3.32
CA ALA A 38 -11.13 -5.88 -4.45
C ALA A 38 -10.08 -6.89 -4.91
N ARG A 39 -8.79 -6.55 -4.82
CA ARG A 39 -7.69 -7.40 -5.29
C ARG A 39 -7.16 -8.40 -4.25
N HIS A 40 -7.07 -7.99 -2.98
CA HIS A 40 -6.43 -8.76 -1.91
C HIS A 40 -7.40 -9.20 -0.81
N GLY A 41 -8.60 -8.64 -0.75
CA GLY A 41 -9.58 -8.86 0.31
C GLY A 41 -9.38 -7.95 1.52
N ARG A 42 -10.46 -7.68 2.25
CA ARG A 42 -10.47 -6.78 3.42
C ARG A 42 -9.52 -7.22 4.56
N HIS A 43 -9.28 -8.52 4.68
CA HIS A 43 -8.44 -9.09 5.74
C HIS A 43 -6.96 -9.13 5.38
N ALA A 44 -6.59 -8.73 4.16
CA ALA A 44 -5.19 -8.67 3.77
C ALA A 44 -4.45 -7.64 4.63
N THR A 45 -3.30 -8.05 5.16
CA THR A 45 -2.43 -7.17 5.94
C THR A 45 -1.73 -6.19 5.02
N LEU A 46 -1.45 -4.99 5.53
CA LEU A 46 -0.71 -3.97 4.77
C LEU A 46 0.65 -4.50 4.30
N GLN A 47 1.32 -5.31 5.12
CA GLN A 47 2.58 -5.96 4.76
C GLN A 47 2.43 -6.96 3.61
N ALA A 48 1.38 -7.79 3.60
CA ALA A 48 1.14 -8.74 2.51
C ALA A 48 0.86 -8.03 1.18
N VAL A 49 0.07 -6.95 1.23
CA VAL A 49 -0.19 -6.08 0.07
C VAL A 49 1.10 -5.45 -0.42
N ALA A 50 1.94 -4.97 0.48
CA ALA A 50 3.23 -4.39 0.12
C ALA A 50 4.15 -5.41 -0.55
N ALA A 51 4.26 -6.61 0.00
CA ALA A 51 5.05 -7.70 -0.57
C ALA A 51 4.53 -8.15 -1.96
N ALA A 52 3.23 -8.04 -2.21
CA ALA A 52 2.62 -8.34 -3.50
C ALA A 52 2.84 -7.24 -4.55
N ALA A 53 2.95 -5.99 -4.11
CA ALA A 53 3.17 -4.84 -5.00
C ALA A 53 4.63 -4.64 -5.42
N VAL A 54 5.58 -5.15 -4.63
CA VAL A 54 7.00 -5.07 -4.95
C VAL A 54 7.36 -5.97 -6.13
N CYS A 55 8.13 -5.44 -7.08
CA CYS A 55 8.52 -6.21 -8.26
C CYS A 55 9.35 -7.45 -7.88
N LYS A 56 9.30 -8.52 -8.70
CA LYS A 56 10.02 -9.78 -8.44
C LYS A 56 11.51 -9.58 -8.10
N ARG A 57 12.15 -8.54 -8.66
CA ARG A 57 13.55 -8.16 -8.36
C ARG A 57 13.73 -7.54 -6.98
N CYS A 58 12.86 -6.61 -6.59
CA CYS A 58 12.94 -5.92 -5.29
C CYS A 58 12.40 -6.75 -4.11
N ARG A 59 11.72 -7.90 -4.32
CA ARG A 59 11.02 -8.65 -3.24
C ARG A 59 11.93 -8.97 -2.05
N ARG A 60 13.24 -9.11 -2.27
CA ARG A 60 14.25 -9.40 -1.25
C ARG A 60 14.67 -8.18 -0.41
N HIS A 61 14.42 -6.95 -0.90
CA HIS A 61 14.84 -5.70 -0.26
C HIS A 61 13.77 -5.11 0.67
N GLY A 62 12.60 -5.74 0.76
CA GLY A 62 11.46 -5.19 1.48
C GLY A 62 10.70 -4.12 0.70
N ALA A 63 9.47 -3.85 1.13
CA ALA A 63 8.60 -2.83 0.57
C ALA A 63 8.50 -1.66 1.55
N LYS A 64 8.67 -0.41 1.09
CA LYS A 64 8.24 0.74 1.88
C LYS A 64 6.78 1.01 1.56
N LEU A 65 5.94 0.94 2.59
CA LEU A 65 4.51 1.21 2.50
C LEU A 65 4.20 2.47 3.31
N HIS A 66 3.45 3.36 2.69
CA HIS A 66 2.95 4.57 3.32
C HIS A 66 1.43 4.58 3.17
N VAL A 67 0.71 4.69 4.29
CA VAL A 67 -0.71 4.99 4.25
C VAL A 67 -0.86 6.45 3.86
N VAL A 68 -1.52 6.71 2.73
CA VAL A 68 -1.67 8.05 2.18
C VAL A 68 -3.12 8.26 1.77
N ARG A 69 -3.53 9.52 1.63
CA ARG A 69 -4.74 9.85 0.89
C ARG A 69 -4.38 9.97 -0.59
N PRO A 70 -4.81 9.03 -1.48
CA PRO A 70 -4.29 8.97 -2.85
C PRO A 70 -4.60 10.23 -3.67
N ARG A 71 -5.69 10.95 -3.35
CA ARG A 71 -5.99 12.27 -3.93
C ARG A 71 -4.87 13.31 -3.77
N TYR A 72 -4.06 13.18 -2.71
CA TYR A 72 -2.93 14.07 -2.43
C TYR A 72 -1.58 13.40 -2.73
N TRP A 73 -1.59 12.14 -3.18
CA TRP A 73 -0.38 11.41 -3.50
C TRP A 73 -0.09 11.50 -5.00
N ARG A 74 0.95 12.24 -5.35
CA ARG A 74 1.49 12.24 -6.71
C ARG A 74 2.64 11.22 -6.79
N PRO A 75 2.58 10.20 -7.67
CA PRO A 75 3.80 9.48 -8.02
C PRO A 75 4.77 10.51 -8.58
N ALA A 76 5.99 10.58 -8.04
CA ALA A 76 7.06 11.32 -8.69
C ALA A 76 7.23 10.71 -10.09
N ALA A 77 7.05 11.55 -11.11
CA ALA A 77 7.15 11.17 -12.52
C ALA A 77 8.56 10.66 -12.85
#